data_AF-A0A7V7MPQ5-F1
#
_entry.id   AF-A0A7V7MPQ5-F1
#
_cell.length_a   1.000
_cell.length_b   1.000
_cell.length_c   1.000
_cell.angle_alpha   90.00
_cell.angle_beta   90.00
_cell.angle_gamma   90.00
#
_symmetry.space_group_name_H-M   'P 1'
#
loop_
_entity.id
_entity.type
_entity.pdbx_description
1 polymer ?
#
loop_
_entity_poly.entity_id
_entity_poly.type
_entity_poly.pdbx_seq_one_letter_code
_entity_poly.pdbx_strand_id
1 'polypeptide(L)'
;MSPFALLLQESRLPWVAILGFLGEWWAVWFALGRNFTRTWILTLSANLVSQVFLIALVESGALEGHLPGAEAATSHPWYAWLAAWAALSLASLGLERSVLAAWMRRWRPGWRWNRYDLWVILSANAFWFACAGLVLLKA
;
A
#
# COMPACT_ATOMS: atom_id res chain seq x y z
N MET A 1 -6.78 17.18 10.12
CA MET A 1 -6.53 15.85 9.51
C MET A 1 -5.12 15.41 9.86
N SER A 2 -4.89 14.11 10.07
CA SER A 2 -3.52 13.62 10.29
C SER A 2 -2.68 13.77 9.01
N PRO A 3 -1.36 13.97 9.10
CA PRO A 3 -0.47 13.97 7.92
C PRO A 3 -0.63 12.70 7.07
N PHE A 4 -1.02 11.59 7.71
CA PHE A 4 -1.32 10.35 7.05
C PHE A 4 -2.64 10.36 6.25
N ALA A 5 -3.71 10.93 6.81
CA ALA A 5 -4.96 11.11 6.08
C ALA A 5 -4.76 12.01 4.85
N LEU A 6 -3.93 13.05 4.96
CA LEU A 6 -3.53 13.89 3.84
C LEU A 6 -2.74 13.08 2.79
N LEU A 7 -1.74 12.30 3.21
CA LEU A 7 -0.97 11.46 2.29
C LEU A 7 -1.83 10.40 1.59
N LEU A 8 -2.80 9.80 2.30
CA LEU A 8 -3.79 8.90 1.70
C LEU A 8 -4.69 9.63 0.71
N GLN A 9 -5.13 10.84 1.03
CA GLN A 9 -5.94 11.67 0.14
C GLN A 9 -5.17 12.01 -1.14
N GLU A 10 -3.91 12.44 -1.03
CA GLU A 10 -3.03 12.72 -2.18
C GLU A 10 -2.72 11.44 -2.98
N SER A 11 -2.62 10.29 -2.31
CA SER A 11 -2.41 9.00 -2.98
C SER A 11 -3.60 8.56 -3.86
N ARG A 12 -4.79 9.12 -3.61
CA ARG A 12 -6.00 8.88 -4.41
C ARG A 12 -6.06 9.72 -5.68
N LEU A 13 -5.12 10.67 -5.89
CA LEU A 13 -5.06 11.41 -7.14
C LEU A 13 -4.89 10.44 -8.32
N PRO A 14 -5.65 10.60 -9.42
CA PRO A 14 -5.66 9.63 -10.51
C PRO A 14 -4.27 9.33 -11.06
N TRP A 15 -3.40 10.35 -11.14
CA TRP A 15 -2.06 10.17 -11.65
C TRP A 15 -1.12 9.45 -10.67
N VAL A 16 -1.27 9.65 -9.35
CA VAL A 16 -0.47 8.93 -8.32
C VAL A 16 -0.88 7.46 -8.33
N ALA A 17 -2.18 7.18 -8.44
CA ALA A 17 -2.70 5.84 -8.57
C ALA A 17 -2.19 5.16 -9.86
N ILE A 18 -2.18 5.85 -11.00
CA ILE A 18 -1.64 5.33 -12.26
C ILE A 18 -0.13 5.03 -12.15
N LEU A 19 0.66 5.96 -11.61
CA LEU A 19 2.11 5.76 -11.44
C LEU A 19 2.43 4.63 -10.45
N GLY A 20 1.71 4.56 -9.33
CA GLY A 20 1.82 3.47 -8.37
C GLY A 20 1.50 2.13 -9.00
N PHE A 21 0.37 2.04 -9.70
CA PHE A 21 -0.06 0.85 -10.42
C PHE A 21 0.97 0.42 -11.46
N LEU A 22 1.51 1.36 -12.26
CA LEU A 22 2.55 1.05 -13.25
C LEU A 22 3.84 0.56 -12.60
N GLY A 23 4.26 1.17 -11.49
CA GLY A 23 5.42 0.74 -10.71
C GLY A 23 5.26 -0.68 -10.17
N GLU A 24 4.11 -0.98 -9.56
CA GLU A 24 3.78 -2.32 -9.07
C GLU A 24 3.62 -3.33 -10.21
N TRP A 25 3.03 -2.94 -11.33
CA TRP A 25 2.91 -3.80 -12.51
C TRP A 25 4.28 -4.25 -13.01
N TRP A 26 5.24 -3.32 -13.12
CA TRP A 26 6.62 -3.64 -13.48
C TRP A 26 7.30 -4.52 -12.44
N ALA A 27 7.10 -4.25 -11.15
CA ALA A 27 7.66 -5.04 -10.08
C ALA A 27 7.15 -6.47 -10.09
N VAL A 28 5.84 -6.67 -10.26
CA VAL A 28 5.21 -7.98 -10.43
C VAL A 28 5.71 -8.65 -11.71
N TRP A 29 5.88 -7.90 -12.81
CA TRP A 29 6.41 -8.43 -14.06
C TRP A 29 7.81 -9.01 -13.88
N PHE A 30 8.72 -8.28 -13.21
CA PHE A 30 10.10 -8.73 -13.03
C PHE A 30 10.27 -9.77 -11.92
N ALA A 31 9.50 -9.68 -10.83
CA ALA A 31 9.60 -10.61 -9.70
C ALA A 31 8.86 -11.94 -9.97
N LEU A 32 7.68 -11.87 -10.58
CA LEU A 32 6.76 -13.01 -10.71
C LEU A 32 6.42 -13.34 -12.18
N GLY A 33 6.55 -12.35 -13.06
CA GLY A 33 5.98 -12.34 -14.40
C GLY A 33 6.71 -13.23 -15.40
N ARG A 34 5.92 -14.06 -16.08
CA ARG A 34 6.30 -14.78 -17.31
C ARG A 34 5.36 -14.47 -18.49
N ASN A 35 4.27 -13.71 -18.31
CA ASN A 35 3.38 -13.20 -19.38
C ASN A 35 2.47 -12.05 -18.90
N PHE A 36 1.95 -11.26 -19.86
CA PHE A 36 1.16 -10.04 -19.63
C PHE A 36 -0.13 -10.25 -18.86
N THR A 37 -0.94 -11.23 -19.26
CA THR A 37 -2.24 -11.48 -18.63
C THR A 37 -2.10 -11.84 -17.15
N ARG A 38 -1.12 -12.67 -16.78
CA ARG A 38 -0.93 -13.03 -15.36
C ARG A 38 -0.43 -11.86 -14.53
N THR A 39 0.51 -11.07 -15.05
CA THR A 39 0.97 -9.85 -14.39
C THR A 39 -0.21 -8.92 -14.12
N TRP A 40 -1.07 -8.69 -15.11
CA TRP A 40 -2.27 -7.88 -14.93
C TRP A 40 -3.21 -8.41 -13.85
N ILE A 41 -3.55 -9.70 -13.87
CA ILE A 41 -4.42 -10.30 -12.85
C ILE A 41 -3.81 -10.16 -11.45
N LEU A 42 -2.52 -10.45 -11.31
CA LEU A 42 -1.80 -10.34 -10.05
C LEU A 42 -1.81 -8.90 -9.53
N THR A 43 -1.38 -7.95 -10.35
CA THR A 43 -1.30 -6.53 -9.96
C THR A 43 -2.68 -5.96 -9.66
N LEU A 44 -3.70 -6.24 -10.49
CA LEU A 44 -5.07 -5.78 -10.24
C LEU A 44 -5.64 -6.34 -8.95
N SER A 45 -5.50 -7.64 -8.71
CA SER A 45 -6.05 -8.26 -7.50
C SER A 45 -5.34 -7.79 -6.23
N ALA A 46 -4.02 -7.64 -6.29
CA ALA A 46 -3.21 -7.10 -5.21
C ALA A 46 -3.62 -5.65 -4.88
N ASN A 47 -3.68 -4.78 -5.90
CA ASN A 47 -4.10 -3.39 -5.75
C ASN A 47 -5.52 -3.27 -5.21
N LEU A 48 -6.45 -4.06 -5.76
CA LEU A 48 -7.86 -3.98 -5.37
C LEU A 48 -8.05 -4.35 -3.90
N VAL A 49 -7.36 -5.40 -3.42
CA VAL A 49 -7.41 -5.78 -2.00
C VAL A 49 -6.79 -4.69 -1.12
N SER A 50 -5.62 -4.16 -1.48
CA SER A 50 -4.96 -3.09 -0.73
C SER A 50 -5.81 -1.82 -0.69
N GLN A 51 -6.41 -1.42 -1.81
CA GLN A 51 -7.30 -0.25 -1.88
C GLN A 51 -8.58 -0.45 -1.10
N VAL A 52 -9.23 -1.61 -1.20
CA VAL A 52 -10.43 -1.93 -0.40
C VAL A 52 -10.10 -1.88 1.09
N PHE A 53 -8.95 -2.41 1.50
CA PHE A 53 -8.49 -2.33 2.89
C PHE A 53 -8.28 -0.87 3.35
N LEU A 54 -7.57 -0.06 2.55
CA LEU A 54 -7.33 1.35 2.87
C LEU A 54 -8.61 2.18 2.89
N ILE A 55 -9.55 1.93 1.98
CA ILE A 55 -10.87 2.58 1.96
C ILE A 55 -11.66 2.17 3.19
N ALA A 56 -11.79 0.87 3.48
CA ALA A 56 -12.50 0.38 4.65
C ALA A 56 -11.94 0.96 5.95
N LEU A 57 -10.62 1.15 6.02
CA LEU A 57 -9.98 1.78 7.16
C LEU A 57 -10.31 3.28 7.29
N VAL A 58 -10.30 4.03 6.18
CA VAL A 58 -10.71 5.44 6.17
C VAL A 58 -12.19 5.57 6.60
N GLU A 59 -13.08 4.78 5.99
CA GLU A 59 -14.51 4.78 6.28
C GLU A 59 -14.84 4.29 7.70
N SER A 60 -14.00 3.43 8.29
CA SER A 60 -14.16 2.97 9.68
C SER A 60 -13.90 4.07 10.72
N GLY A 61 -13.36 5.22 10.31
CA GLY A 61 -12.95 6.29 11.23
C GLY A 61 -11.71 5.95 12.05
N ALA A 62 -11.07 4.78 11.86
CA ALA A 62 -9.87 4.38 12.61
C ALA A 62 -8.68 5.34 12.46
N LEU A 63 -8.68 6.15 11.40
CA LEU A 63 -7.66 7.18 11.11
C LEU A 63 -8.04 8.57 11.61
N GLU A 64 -9.30 8.79 11.94
CA GLU A 64 -9.80 10.01 12.56
C GLU A 64 -9.79 9.76 14.07
N GLY A 65 -8.86 10.35 14.81
CA GLY A 65 -8.65 10.10 16.23
C GLY A 65 -9.79 10.54 17.16
N HIS A 66 -11.01 10.02 16.96
CA HIS A 66 -12.18 10.20 17.80
C HIS A 66 -12.40 8.93 18.64
N LEU A 67 -11.48 8.65 19.54
CA LEU A 67 -11.83 7.86 20.71
C LEU A 67 -12.76 8.75 21.57
N PRO A 68 -14.00 8.31 21.88
CA PRO A 68 -14.90 9.10 22.73
C PRO A 68 -14.25 9.24 24.12
N GLY A 69 -13.82 10.46 24.44
CA GLY A 69 -13.04 10.79 25.66
C GLY A 69 -11.75 11.57 25.40
N ALA A 70 -11.31 11.71 24.15
CA ALA A 70 -10.18 12.56 23.80
C ALA A 70 -10.65 14.01 23.59
N GLU A 71 -10.93 14.72 24.68
CA GLU A 71 -11.00 16.18 24.64
C GLU A 71 -9.69 16.75 24.08
N ALA A 72 -9.84 17.73 23.19
CA ALA A 72 -8.78 18.39 22.43
C ALA A 72 -7.43 18.52 23.16
N ALA A 73 -6.39 17.87 22.65
CA ALA A 73 -5.00 18.22 22.98
C ALA A 73 -4.03 17.79 21.87
N THR A 74 -3.78 18.70 20.91
CA THR A 74 -2.47 19.26 20.47
C THR A 74 -1.13 18.53 20.74
N SER A 75 -1.10 17.26 21.12
CA SER A 75 0.07 16.60 21.72
C SER A 75 0.25 15.14 21.31
N HIS A 76 -0.40 14.66 20.23
CA HIS A 76 0.01 13.38 19.66
C HIS A 76 1.43 13.52 19.12
N PRO A 77 2.41 12.85 19.73
CA PRO A 77 3.79 13.04 19.35
C PRO A 77 4.01 12.46 17.94
N TRP A 78 4.87 13.09 17.16
CA TRP A 78 5.15 12.71 15.77
C TRP A 78 5.49 11.22 15.60
N TYR A 79 6.07 10.59 16.64
CA TYR A 79 6.39 9.16 16.65
C TYR A 79 5.15 8.25 16.66
N ALA A 80 4.03 8.67 17.24
CA ALA A 80 2.79 7.90 17.24
C ALA A 80 2.20 7.83 15.82
N TRP A 81 2.31 8.93 15.08
CA TRP A 81 1.93 8.99 13.67
C TRP A 81 2.84 8.14 12.78
N LEU A 82 4.15 8.17 13.04
CA LEU A 82 5.12 7.33 12.33
C LEU A 82 4.88 5.84 12.60
N ALA A 83 4.57 5.47 13.85
CA ALA A 83 4.25 4.09 14.22
C ALA A 83 2.95 3.61 13.57
N ALA A 84 1.89 4.42 13.56
CA ALA A 84 0.63 4.12 12.87
C ALA A 84 0.86 3.95 11.36
N TRP A 85 1.62 4.85 10.74
CA TRP A 85 2.01 4.76 9.33
C TRP A 85 2.77 3.46 9.04
N ALA A 86 3.79 3.14 9.83
CA ALA A 86 4.57 1.92 9.65
C ALA A 86 3.70 0.67 9.80
N ALA A 87 2.83 0.60 10.81
CA ALA A 87 1.93 -0.52 11.02
C ALA A 87 0.96 -0.71 9.85
N LEU A 88 0.44 0.38 9.30
CA LEU A 88 -0.50 0.35 8.17
C LEU A 88 0.15 -0.02 6.85
N SER A 89 1.32 0.55 6.56
CA SER A 89 2.12 0.18 5.40
C SER A 89 2.50 -1.30 5.48
N LEU A 90 2.88 -1.80 6.67
CA LEU A 90 3.17 -3.22 6.88
C LEU A 90 1.93 -4.11 6.70
N ALA A 91 0.76 -3.67 7.16
CA ALA A 91 -0.50 -4.39 6.98
C ALA A 91 -0.87 -4.46 5.48
N SER A 92 -0.79 -3.35 4.76
CA SER A 92 -1.05 -3.28 3.31
C SER A 92 -0.08 -4.17 2.53
N LEU A 93 1.23 -4.05 2.80
CA LEU A 93 2.27 -4.92 2.22
C LEU A 93 2.03 -6.39 2.54
N GLY A 94 1.61 -6.70 3.77
CA GLY A 94 1.29 -8.05 4.21
C GLY A 94 0.11 -8.65 3.44
N LEU A 95 -0.95 -7.88 3.24
CA LEU A 95 -2.11 -8.26 2.43
C LEU A 95 -1.73 -8.48 0.97
N GLU A 96 -1.05 -7.51 0.37
CA GLU A 96 -0.60 -7.57 -1.02
C GLU A 96 0.25 -8.82 -1.27
N ARG A 97 1.26 -9.06 -0.42
CA ARG A 97 2.12 -10.24 -0.50
C ARG A 97 1.35 -11.54 -0.29
N SER A 98 0.33 -11.55 0.55
CA SER A 98 -0.50 -12.73 0.79
C SER A 98 -1.38 -13.06 -0.43
N VAL A 99 -1.96 -12.05 -1.06
CA VAL A 99 -2.74 -12.18 -2.31
C VAL A 99 -1.85 -12.70 -3.44
N LEU A 100 -0.69 -12.08 -3.65
CA LEU A 100 0.28 -12.51 -4.65
C LEU A 100 0.74 -13.95 -4.39
N ALA A 101 1.03 -14.29 -3.12
CA ALA A 101 1.42 -15.65 -2.75
C ALA A 101 0.29 -16.67 -2.98
N ALA A 102 -0.96 -16.32 -2.70
CA ALA A 102 -2.11 -17.19 -2.93
C ALA A 102 -2.26 -17.52 -4.43
N TRP A 103 -2.17 -16.50 -5.30
CA TRP A 103 -2.20 -16.70 -6.74
C TRP A 103 -1.01 -17.50 -7.25
N MET A 104 0.20 -17.18 -6.79
CA MET A 104 1.40 -17.89 -7.20
C MET A 104 1.38 -19.36 -6.78
N ARG A 105 0.90 -19.67 -5.56
CA ARG A 105 0.72 -21.06 -5.11
C ARG A 105 -0.35 -21.81 -5.88
N ARG A 106 -1.42 -21.12 -6.32
CA ARG A 106 -2.46 -21.71 -7.17
C ARG A 106 -1.91 -22.14 -8.52
N TRP A 107 -1.00 -21.37 -9.12
CA TRP A 107 -0.41 -21.70 -10.42
C TRP A 107 0.88 -22.52 -10.34
N ARG A 108 1.59 -22.45 -9.20
CA ARG A 108 2.83 -23.16 -8.93
C ARG A 108 2.81 -23.72 -7.51
N PRO A 109 2.27 -24.94 -7.34
CA PRO A 109 2.33 -25.64 -6.07
C PRO A 109 3.79 -25.73 -5.59
N GLY A 110 4.06 -25.24 -4.37
CA GLY A 110 5.42 -25.18 -3.81
C GLY A 110 6.15 -23.84 -3.99
N TRP A 111 5.55 -22.85 -4.67
CA TRP A 111 6.14 -21.53 -4.77
C TRP A 111 6.35 -20.86 -3.40
N ARG A 112 7.50 -20.21 -3.24
CA ARG A 112 7.91 -19.45 -2.06
C ARG A 112 8.56 -18.15 -2.51
N TRP A 113 8.38 -17.11 -1.71
CA TRP A 113 9.09 -15.84 -1.88
C TRP A 113 10.60 -16.07 -1.80
N ASN A 114 11.34 -15.60 -2.80
CA ASN A 114 12.78 -15.42 -2.68
C ASN A 114 13.07 -13.99 -2.17
N ARG A 115 14.29 -13.70 -1.70
CA ARG A 115 14.64 -12.37 -1.18
C ARG A 115 14.56 -11.28 -2.24
N TYR A 116 14.95 -11.58 -3.47
CA TYR A 116 14.95 -10.64 -4.59
C TYR A 116 13.54 -10.14 -4.90
N ASP A 117 12.57 -11.05 -5.05
CA ASP A 117 11.16 -10.76 -5.32
C ASP A 117 10.59 -9.84 -4.23
N LEU A 118 10.96 -10.07 -2.97
CA LEU A 118 10.53 -9.24 -1.85
C LEU A 118 11.08 -7.82 -1.92
N TRP A 119 12.36 -7.66 -2.26
CA TRP A 119 12.96 -6.34 -2.43
C TRP A 119 12.34 -5.57 -3.59
N VAL A 120 12.03 -6.26 -4.69
CA VAL A 120 11.38 -5.65 -5.85
C VAL A 120 9.98 -5.13 -5.51
N ILE A 121 9.13 -5.94 -4.86
CA ILE A 121 7.78 -5.51 -4.43
C ILE A 121 7.85 -4.39 -3.38
N LEU A 122 8.78 -4.50 -2.41
CA LEU A 122 8.96 -3.46 -1.40
C LEU A 122 9.38 -2.13 -2.03
N SER A 123 10.29 -2.17 -3.02
CA SER A 123 10.75 -0.97 -3.72
C SER A 123 9.64 -0.30 -4.53
N ALA A 124 8.72 -1.09 -5.11
CA ALA A 124 7.56 -0.57 -5.82
C ALA A 124 6.58 0.16 -4.90
N ASN A 125 6.30 -0.43 -3.74
CA ASN A 125 5.51 0.22 -2.69
C ASN A 125 6.18 1.50 -2.19
N ALA A 126 7.50 1.47 -1.94
CA ALA A 126 8.26 2.64 -1.54
C ALA A 126 8.21 3.75 -2.61
N PHE A 127 8.25 3.37 -3.90
CA PHE A 127 8.08 4.31 -5.01
C PHE A 127 6.70 4.97 -5.01
N TRP A 128 5.62 4.20 -4.79
CA TRP A 128 4.28 4.76 -4.66
C TRP A 128 4.18 5.77 -3.50
N PHE A 129 4.72 5.44 -2.34
CA PHE A 129 4.77 6.37 -1.20
C PHE A 129 5.61 7.63 -1.51
N ALA A 130 6.73 7.49 -2.22
CA ALA A 130 7.54 8.62 -2.65
C ALA A 130 6.77 9.53 -3.62
N CYS A 131 6.02 8.96 -4.56
CA CYS A 131 5.15 9.73 -5.47
C CYS A 131 4.10 10.53 -4.69
N ALA A 132 3.39 9.89 -3.75
CA ALA A 132 2.40 10.57 -2.90
C ALA A 132 3.04 11.68 -2.03
N GLY A 133 4.20 11.40 -1.44
CA GLY A 133 4.94 12.37 -0.62
C GLY A 133 5.42 13.59 -1.42
N LEU A 134 5.82 13.41 -2.68
CA LEU A 134 6.20 14.52 -3.56
C LEU A 134 5.03 15.45 -3.88
N VAL A 135 3.79 14.96 -3.88
CA VAL A 135 2.59 15.81 -4.02
C VAL A 135 2.39 16.67 -2.80
N LEU A 136 2.46 16.03 -1.63
CA LEU A 136 2.28 16.69 -0.35
C LEU A 136 3.28 17.83 -0.15
N LEU A 137 4.51 17.70 -0.65
CA LEU A 137 5.54 18.74 -0.57
C LEU A 137 5.30 19.93 -1.50
N LYS A 138 4.39 19.82 -2.47
CA LYS A 138 4.05 20.90 -3.43
C LYS A 138 2.72 21.60 -3.11
N ALA A 139 1.89 21.01 -2.25
CA ALA A 139 0.62 21.55 -1.78
C ALA A 139 0.83 22.50 -0.60
#